data_AF-A0A9P0TPI0-F1
#
_entry.id   AF-A0A9P0TPI0-F1
#
_cell.length_a   1.000
_cell.length_b   1.000
_cell.length_c   1.000
_cell.angle_alpha   90.00
_cell.angle_beta   90.00
_cell.angle_gamma   90.00
#
_symmetry.space_group_name_H-M   'P 1'
#
loop_
_entity.id
_entity.type
_entity.pdbx_description
1 polymer ?
#
loop_
_entity_poly.entity_id
_entity_poly.type
_entity_poly.pdbx_seq_one_letter_code
_entity_poly.pdbx_strand_id
1 'polypeptide(L)'
;MEYFKVLIPNLPQKGKETLLKGYITQDDKCHSNIYFTESCELQHNLDEKISVDDDTTIFGYFSNEPSQLINKNIKNKICLYDSVNPRVTELVLNGKISIKQGNYILALVIDIILGYYILEILFYDRKEIGVLLLGILEKLVNSMYSLLKWLMGAPAGLKLNNAFNKMLGKYFSYHVELWWLFLDVSSERLDLILHIYQYLGYFGLTFQAAIISDMLCVTTFHSYCIYVYAARLFNIQISGLTAMLRLFVGRKYNPLRNCIDSCEYTNQELFVGTVAFTILLLLLPTTLMYYIVFTMFRVLTILAQYVLARLIHFVQTLPLYVIMLWITRSPKLAGEIYIEEQESIESHLMLKIKLFNKPLKKLMNYFKTPVEIPKDVEWTNIISSVFTGKQII
;
A
#
# COMPACT_ATOMS: atom_id res chain seq x y z
N MET A 1 27.49 -9.71 23.67
CA MET A 1 27.01 -11.10 23.62
C MET A 1 26.37 -11.34 24.96
N GLU A 2 25.05 -11.48 25.01
CA GLU A 2 24.36 -11.74 26.27
C GLU A 2 24.40 -13.24 26.54
N TYR A 3 24.90 -13.59 27.72
CA TYR A 3 24.86 -14.94 28.26
C TYR A 3 23.80 -14.95 29.36
N PHE A 4 22.87 -15.90 29.27
CA PHE A 4 21.94 -16.18 30.36
C PHE A 4 22.47 -17.37 31.13
N LYS A 5 22.52 -17.25 32.45
CA LYS A 5 22.73 -18.39 33.35
C LYS A 5 21.38 -18.77 33.93
N VAL A 6 20.98 -20.01 33.73
CA VAL A 6 19.79 -20.58 34.34
C VAL A 6 20.23 -21.54 35.42
N LEU A 7 19.78 -21.32 36.65
CA LEU A 7 20.08 -22.16 37.80
C LEU A 7 18.80 -22.86 38.24
N ILE A 8 18.82 -24.19 38.17
CA ILE A 8 17.70 -25.06 38.55
C ILE A 8 18.15 -25.86 39.79
N PRO A 9 17.54 -25.63 40.96
CA PRO A 9 18.06 -26.18 42.21
C PRO A 9 17.86 -27.69 42.35
N ASN A 10 16.78 -28.25 41.77
CA ASN A 10 16.50 -29.70 41.75
C ASN A 10 15.98 -30.12 40.37
N LEU A 11 16.59 -31.13 39.75
CA LEU A 11 16.04 -31.72 38.52
C LEU A 11 14.73 -32.48 38.83
N PRO A 12 13.69 -32.32 38.01
CA PRO A 12 12.43 -33.01 38.20
C PRO A 12 12.57 -34.53 38.03
N GLN A 13 11.82 -35.29 38.83
CA GLN A 13 11.79 -36.75 38.73
C GLN A 13 11.20 -37.21 37.38
N LYS A 14 11.73 -38.31 36.85
CA LYS A 14 11.40 -38.85 35.52
C LYS A 14 9.89 -39.05 35.35
N GLY A 15 9.28 -38.34 34.40
CA GLY A 15 7.87 -38.49 34.02
C GLY A 15 6.86 -37.63 34.77
N LYS A 16 7.30 -36.70 35.64
CA LYS A 16 6.40 -35.78 36.36
C LYS A 16 6.45 -34.36 35.82
N GLU A 17 5.28 -33.76 35.60
CA GLU A 17 5.17 -32.34 35.22
C GLU A 17 5.46 -31.44 36.42
N THR A 18 6.38 -30.50 36.25
CA THR A 18 6.85 -29.65 37.35
C THR A 18 6.75 -28.17 36.94
N LEU A 19 6.04 -27.39 37.73
CA LEU A 19 6.03 -25.93 37.64
C LEU A 19 7.20 -25.38 38.47
N LEU A 20 8.03 -24.58 37.85
CA LEU A 20 9.08 -23.83 38.51
C LEU A 20 8.65 -22.36 38.61
N LYS A 21 8.82 -21.77 39.79
CA LYS A 21 8.69 -20.32 39.97
C LYS A 21 10.07 -19.77 40.32
N GLY A 22 10.44 -18.72 39.63
CA GLY A 22 11.75 -18.11 39.77
C GLY A 22 11.69 -16.60 39.62
N TYR A 23 12.86 -15.98 39.74
CA TYR A 23 13.05 -14.56 39.57
C TYR A 23 14.21 -14.30 38.62
N ILE A 24 14.07 -13.23 37.83
CA ILE A 24 15.11 -12.72 36.95
C ILE A 24 15.89 -11.67 37.74
N THR A 25 17.19 -11.90 37.93
CA THR A 25 18.09 -10.91 38.53
C THR A 25 19.17 -10.53 37.53
N GLN A 26 19.70 -9.32 37.63
CA GLN A 26 20.72 -8.82 36.72
C GLN A 26 22.01 -8.59 37.50
N ASP A 27 23.09 -9.23 37.05
CA ASP A 27 24.41 -9.16 37.68
C ASP A 27 25.10 -7.82 37.36
N ASP A 28 26.12 -7.44 38.13
CA ASP A 28 26.86 -6.15 37.99
C ASP A 28 27.51 -5.96 36.60
N LYS A 29 27.61 -7.04 35.82
CA LYS A 29 28.09 -7.07 34.42
C LYS A 29 26.95 -7.08 33.38
N CYS A 30 25.73 -6.72 33.78
CA CYS A 30 24.49 -6.75 32.99
C CYS A 30 24.05 -8.14 32.48
N HIS A 31 24.57 -9.24 33.04
CA HIS A 31 24.08 -10.58 32.71
C HIS A 31 22.77 -10.87 33.43
N SER A 32 21.75 -11.30 32.68
CA SER A 32 20.49 -11.74 33.27
C SER A 32 20.62 -13.18 33.75
N ASN A 33 20.53 -13.37 35.06
CA ASN A 33 20.53 -14.67 35.71
C ASN A 33 19.09 -15.03 36.06
N ILE A 34 18.70 -16.25 35.73
CA ILE A 34 17.38 -16.80 36.05
C ILE A 34 17.55 -17.79 37.18
N TYR A 35 16.98 -17.46 38.34
CA TYR A 35 17.01 -18.31 39.53
C TYR A 35 15.63 -18.90 39.75
N PHE A 36 15.51 -20.23 39.67
CA PHE A 36 14.32 -20.93 40.14
C PHE A 36 14.46 -21.24 41.62
N THR A 37 13.48 -20.85 42.43
CA THR A 37 13.51 -21.02 43.89
C THR A 37 12.46 -22.00 44.37
N GLU A 38 11.33 -22.09 43.67
CA GLU A 38 10.24 -23.00 44.02
C GLU A 38 10.00 -23.99 42.88
N SER A 39 9.88 -25.27 43.23
CA SER A 39 9.46 -26.33 42.31
C SER A 39 8.24 -27.04 42.88
N CYS A 40 7.16 -27.11 42.11
CA CYS A 40 5.92 -27.73 42.51
C CYS A 40 5.44 -28.75 41.46
N GLU A 41 5.15 -29.98 41.90
CA GLU A 41 4.54 -31.00 41.04
C GLU A 41 3.09 -30.59 40.70
N LEU A 42 2.71 -30.66 39.41
CA LEU A 42 1.35 -30.32 39.00
C LEU A 42 0.35 -31.38 39.49
N GLN A 43 -0.47 -31.01 40.49
CA GLN A 43 -1.72 -31.68 40.81
C GLN A 43 -2.89 -30.72 40.55
N HIS A 44 -3.47 -30.85 39.37
CA HIS A 44 -4.80 -30.43 38.93
C HIS A 44 -5.31 -28.97 39.08
N ASN A 45 -4.58 -28.00 39.64
CA ASN A 45 -4.99 -26.59 39.62
C ASN A 45 -3.81 -25.62 39.41
N LEU A 46 -3.67 -25.12 38.18
CA LEU A 46 -2.67 -24.10 37.80
C LEU A 46 -3.06 -22.68 38.19
N ASP A 47 -4.37 -22.38 38.24
CA ASP A 47 -4.87 -21.00 38.34
C ASP A 47 -4.68 -20.34 39.71
N GLU A 48 -4.76 -21.10 40.80
CA GLU A 48 -4.53 -20.57 42.16
C GLU A 48 -3.05 -20.22 42.44
N LYS A 49 -2.10 -20.77 41.67
CA LYS A 49 -0.66 -20.63 41.91
C LYS A 49 0.02 -19.51 41.10
N ILE A 50 -0.62 -18.98 40.06
CA ILE A 50 -0.09 -17.91 39.19
C ILE A 50 -0.56 -16.51 39.67
N SER A 51 -0.77 -16.34 40.98
CA SER A 51 -1.46 -15.18 41.55
C SER A 51 -0.67 -13.86 41.57
N VAL A 52 0.61 -13.85 41.16
CA VAL A 52 1.47 -12.65 41.18
C VAL A 52 2.34 -12.56 39.91
N ASP A 53 1.90 -11.75 38.94
CA ASP A 53 2.57 -11.46 37.65
C ASP A 53 3.38 -10.15 37.72
N ASP A 54 4.43 -10.17 38.53
CA ASP A 54 5.42 -9.10 38.61
C ASP A 54 6.41 -9.17 37.44
N ASP A 55 7.00 -8.04 37.04
CA ASP A 55 7.93 -7.99 35.90
C ASP A 55 9.24 -8.77 36.13
N THR A 56 9.54 -9.15 37.38
CA THR A 56 10.74 -9.90 37.78
C THR A 56 10.49 -11.39 38.00
N THR A 57 9.24 -11.84 38.16
CA THR A 57 8.92 -13.26 38.31
C THR A 57 8.91 -13.95 36.95
N ILE A 58 9.46 -15.16 36.88
CA ILE A 58 9.45 -16.03 35.69
C ILE A 58 8.91 -17.40 36.06
N PHE A 59 8.01 -17.90 35.22
CA PHE A 59 7.45 -19.23 35.38
C PHE A 59 8.14 -20.20 34.42
N GLY A 60 8.79 -21.22 34.98
CA GLY A 60 9.37 -22.34 34.25
C GLY A 60 8.43 -23.54 34.26
N TYR A 61 8.42 -24.32 33.19
CA TYR A 61 7.61 -25.53 33.16
C TYR A 61 8.36 -26.67 32.47
N PHE A 62 8.36 -27.83 33.12
CA PHE A 62 8.94 -29.08 32.64
C PHE A 62 7.84 -30.09 32.27
N SER A 63 7.73 -30.47 31.00
CA SER A 63 6.91 -31.63 30.58
C SER A 63 7.51 -32.36 29.38
N ASN A 64 7.17 -33.65 29.29
CA ASN A 64 7.53 -34.53 28.18
C ASN A 64 6.49 -34.50 27.03
N GLU A 65 5.35 -33.84 27.24
CA GLU A 65 4.33 -33.54 26.24
C GLU A 65 4.24 -32.01 26.00
N PRO A 66 3.85 -31.54 24.81
CA PRO A 66 3.65 -30.10 24.56
C PRO A 66 2.48 -29.57 25.41
N SER A 67 2.82 -28.99 26.55
CA SER A 67 1.91 -28.74 27.67
C SER A 67 0.89 -27.61 27.49
N GLN A 68 -0.25 -27.76 28.17
CA GLN A 68 -1.45 -26.89 28.19
C GLN A 68 -1.20 -25.42 28.64
N LEU A 69 0.00 -25.07 29.10
CA LEU A 69 0.42 -23.71 29.48
C LEU A 69 0.72 -22.80 28.27
N ILE A 70 0.82 -23.36 27.07
CA ILE A 70 0.99 -22.61 25.80
C ILE A 70 -0.12 -21.55 25.62
N ASN A 71 -1.30 -21.77 26.23
CA ASN A 71 -2.49 -20.94 26.07
C ASN A 71 -2.71 -19.86 27.14
N LYS A 72 -1.82 -19.67 28.12
CA LYS A 72 -2.00 -18.64 29.17
C LYS A 72 -1.07 -17.43 28.95
N ASN A 73 -1.64 -16.22 29.08
CA ASN A 73 -0.93 -14.94 28.97
C ASN A 73 -0.10 -14.67 30.23
N ILE A 74 1.12 -15.21 30.28
CA ILE A 74 2.10 -14.94 31.34
C ILE A 74 3.23 -14.08 30.74
N LYS A 75 3.64 -13.00 31.41
CA LYS A 75 4.64 -12.04 30.89
C LYS A 75 6.02 -12.66 30.69
N ASN A 76 6.43 -13.54 31.59
CA ASN A 76 7.74 -14.18 31.65
C ASN A 76 7.57 -15.70 31.81
N LYS A 77 7.84 -16.47 30.75
CA LYS A 77 7.78 -17.94 30.79
C LYS A 77 8.98 -18.60 30.11
N ILE A 78 9.42 -19.73 30.64
CA ILE A 78 10.37 -20.64 30.00
C ILE A 78 9.79 -22.06 29.98
N CYS A 79 9.77 -22.67 28.80
CA CYS A 79 9.35 -24.06 28.63
C CYS A 79 10.59 -24.92 28.39
N LEU A 80 10.75 -25.94 29.24
CA LEU A 80 11.84 -26.90 29.20
C LEU A 80 11.25 -28.28 28.85
N TYR A 81 11.85 -28.94 27.87
CA TYR A 81 11.49 -30.28 27.41
C TYR A 81 12.56 -31.27 27.82
N ASP A 82 12.12 -32.48 28.17
CA ASP A 82 12.94 -33.60 28.63
C ASP A 82 13.59 -33.37 30.02
N SER A 83 13.28 -34.28 30.95
CA SER A 83 13.79 -34.27 32.33
C SER A 83 15.23 -34.80 32.43
N VAL A 84 15.73 -35.49 31.40
CA VAL A 84 17.08 -36.08 31.37
C VAL A 84 18.08 -35.15 30.69
N ASN A 85 17.69 -34.54 29.56
CA ASN A 85 18.48 -33.55 28.83
C ASN A 85 17.63 -32.29 28.56
N PRO A 86 17.58 -31.34 29.51
CA PRO A 86 16.68 -30.19 29.42
C PRO A 86 16.97 -29.35 28.18
N ARG A 87 15.99 -29.25 27.29
CA ARG A 87 16.00 -28.40 26.11
C ARG A 87 15.00 -27.27 26.27
N VAL A 88 15.44 -26.03 26.12
CA VAL A 88 14.53 -24.87 26.08
C VAL A 88 13.76 -24.89 24.76
N THR A 89 12.44 -25.04 24.82
CA THR A 89 11.57 -25.02 23.63
C THR A 89 10.98 -23.64 23.38
N GLU A 90 10.67 -22.89 24.44
CA GLU A 90 10.10 -21.55 24.36
C GLU A 90 10.64 -20.68 25.50
N LEU A 91 11.03 -19.44 25.21
CA LEU A 91 11.39 -18.44 26.21
C LEU A 91 10.74 -17.11 25.82
N VAL A 92 9.80 -16.66 26.65
CA VAL A 92 9.09 -15.38 26.50
C VAL A 92 9.46 -14.52 27.69
N LEU A 93 10.04 -13.34 27.43
CA LEU A 93 10.47 -12.38 28.45
C LEU A 93 9.83 -11.02 28.20
N ASN A 94 9.25 -10.48 29.27
CA ASN A 94 8.48 -9.25 29.44
C ASN A 94 7.51 -9.05 28.29
N GLY A 95 6.25 -9.48 28.45
CA GLY A 95 5.13 -9.33 27.49
C GLY A 95 5.14 -8.04 26.65
N LYS A 96 5.98 -8.01 25.62
CA LYS A 96 6.42 -6.79 24.94
C LYS A 96 5.69 -6.64 23.62
N ILE A 97 5.55 -5.36 23.23
CA ILE A 97 5.17 -4.91 21.89
C ILE A 97 5.79 -5.86 20.85
N SER A 98 4.93 -6.50 20.07
CA SER A 98 5.37 -7.42 19.02
C SER A 98 6.33 -6.69 18.09
N ILE A 99 7.38 -7.36 17.58
CA ILE A 99 8.34 -6.75 16.65
C ILE A 99 7.61 -6.12 15.45
N LYS A 100 6.47 -6.68 15.04
CA LYS A 100 5.59 -6.12 14.00
C LYS A 100 4.97 -4.78 14.40
N GLN A 101 4.47 -4.68 15.63
CA GLN A 101 3.89 -3.45 16.18
C GLN A 101 4.98 -2.38 16.39
N GLY A 102 6.15 -2.76 16.89
CA GLY A 102 7.29 -1.86 17.00
C GLY A 102 7.74 -1.31 15.64
N ASN A 103 7.69 -2.16 14.60
CA ASN A 103 7.97 -1.72 13.25
C ASN A 103 6.96 -0.71 12.70
N TYR A 104 5.67 -0.97 12.94
CA TYR A 104 4.62 -0.03 12.55
C TYR A 104 4.76 1.32 13.29
N ILE A 105 4.97 1.30 14.60
CA ILE A 105 5.15 2.51 15.41
C ILE A 105 6.36 3.30 14.94
N LEU A 106 7.51 2.66 14.71
CA LEU A 106 8.71 3.37 14.27
C LEU A 106 8.56 3.94 12.85
N ALA A 107 7.93 3.20 11.93
CA ALA A 107 7.62 3.71 10.60
C ALA A 107 6.71 4.94 10.67
N LEU A 108 5.68 4.93 11.52
CA LEU A 108 4.78 6.06 11.75
C LEU A 108 5.52 7.28 12.33
N VAL A 109 6.39 7.08 13.33
CA VAL A 109 7.18 8.17 13.91
C VAL A 109 8.09 8.81 12.86
N ILE A 110 8.75 7.98 12.04
CA ILE A 110 9.63 8.48 10.97
C ILE A 110 8.82 9.18 9.88
N ASP A 111 7.62 8.70 9.55
CA ASP A 111 6.71 9.35 8.60
C ASP A 111 6.27 10.75 9.08
N ILE A 112 5.95 10.90 10.37
CA ILE A 112 5.63 12.20 10.98
C ILE A 112 6.84 13.14 10.96
N ILE A 113 8.02 12.65 11.35
CA ILE A 113 9.25 13.46 11.37
C ILE A 113 9.60 13.95 9.95
N LEU A 114 9.61 13.05 8.97
CA LEU A 114 9.87 13.40 7.57
C LEU A 114 8.82 14.36 7.02
N GLY A 115 7.54 14.11 7.34
CA GLY A 115 6.44 14.99 6.98
C GLY A 115 6.62 16.40 7.52
N TYR A 116 7.01 16.55 8.79
CA TYR A 116 7.29 17.84 9.40
C TYR A 116 8.43 18.58 8.69
N TYR A 117 9.56 17.90 8.43
CA TYR A 117 10.69 18.51 7.72
C TYR A 117 10.31 18.98 6.30
N ILE A 118 9.59 18.15 5.54
CA ILE A 118 9.14 18.51 4.19
C ILE A 118 8.18 19.70 4.24
N LEU A 119 7.25 19.71 5.19
CA LEU A 119 6.28 20.78 5.34
C LEU A 119 6.95 22.12 5.66
N GLU A 120 7.95 22.11 6.55
CA GLU A 120 8.70 23.30 6.93
C GLU A 120 9.53 23.85 5.76
N ILE A 121 10.15 22.96 4.97
CA ILE A 121 10.85 23.36 3.75
C ILE A 121 9.88 23.96 2.74
N LEU A 122 8.73 23.29 2.52
CA LEU A 122 7.73 23.73 1.56
C LEU A 122 7.20 25.11 1.96
N PHE A 123 6.75 25.28 3.19
CA PHE A 123 6.13 26.50 3.71
C PHE A 123 7.08 27.55 4.28
N TYR A 124 8.39 27.45 3.96
CA TYR A 124 9.37 28.47 4.32
C TYR A 124 8.97 29.86 3.81
N ASP A 125 8.56 29.95 2.53
CA ASP A 125 7.86 31.11 1.97
C ASP A 125 6.46 30.73 1.48
N ARG A 126 5.47 30.94 2.35
CA ARG A 126 4.06 30.64 2.06
C ARG A 126 3.54 31.40 0.84
N LYS A 127 3.98 32.64 0.64
CA LYS A 127 3.48 33.46 -0.48
C LYS A 127 4.04 32.95 -1.79
N GLU A 128 5.31 32.56 -1.81
CA GLU A 128 5.97 32.03 -2.99
C GLU A 128 5.28 30.74 -3.49
N ILE A 129 4.92 29.81 -2.60
CA ILE A 129 4.19 28.58 -2.99
C ILE A 129 2.86 28.91 -3.63
N GLY A 130 2.08 29.83 -3.05
CA GLY A 130 0.75 30.16 -3.58
C GLY A 130 0.85 30.74 -4.99
N VAL A 131 1.79 31.65 -5.21
CA VAL A 131 2.08 32.24 -6.53
C VAL A 131 2.58 31.17 -7.51
N LEU A 132 3.49 30.28 -7.07
CA LEU A 132 4.03 29.20 -7.89
C LEU A 132 2.93 28.20 -8.29
N LEU A 133 2.07 27.81 -7.35
CA LEU A 133 0.96 26.90 -7.59
C LEU A 133 -0.02 27.51 -8.60
N LEU A 134 -0.47 28.75 -8.39
CA LEU A 134 -1.36 29.43 -9.31
C LEU A 134 -0.73 29.57 -10.71
N GLY A 135 0.55 29.95 -10.77
CA GLY A 135 1.30 30.06 -12.03
C GLY A 135 1.43 28.74 -12.79
N ILE A 136 1.62 27.62 -12.07
CA ILE A 136 1.62 26.27 -12.68
C ILE A 136 0.23 25.95 -13.22
N LEU A 137 -0.84 26.17 -12.45
CA LEU A 137 -2.20 25.87 -12.89
C LEU A 137 -2.59 26.73 -14.11
N GLU A 138 -2.30 28.03 -14.09
CA GLU A 138 -2.52 28.92 -15.23
C GLU A 138 -1.76 28.45 -16.47
N LYS A 139 -0.48 28.09 -16.33
CA LYS A 139 0.33 27.56 -17.43
C LYS A 139 -0.25 26.25 -17.99
N LEU A 140 -0.75 25.36 -17.13
CA LEU A 140 -1.38 24.11 -17.54
C LEU A 140 -2.65 24.38 -18.34
N VAL A 141 -3.51 25.28 -17.88
CA VAL A 141 -4.75 25.66 -18.58
C VAL A 141 -4.45 26.31 -19.93
N ASN A 142 -3.50 27.26 -19.97
CA ASN A 142 -3.06 27.89 -21.21
C ASN A 142 -2.46 26.88 -22.20
N SER A 143 -1.75 25.87 -21.71
CA SER A 143 -1.24 24.77 -22.53
C SER A 143 -2.38 23.92 -23.11
N MET A 144 -3.45 23.67 -22.34
CA MET A 144 -4.63 22.96 -22.84
C MET A 144 -5.36 23.76 -23.93
N TYR A 145 -5.52 25.09 -23.76
CA TYR A 145 -6.08 25.94 -24.82
C TYR A 145 -5.23 25.91 -26.09
N SER A 146 -3.91 26.02 -25.96
CA SER A 146 -2.99 25.94 -27.09
C SER A 146 -3.12 24.60 -27.81
N LEU A 147 -3.20 23.50 -27.06
CA LEU A 147 -3.39 22.16 -27.60
C LEU A 147 -4.72 22.00 -28.33
N LEU A 148 -5.83 22.51 -27.78
CA LEU A 148 -7.13 22.51 -28.44
C LEU A 148 -7.12 23.35 -29.72
N LYS A 149 -6.47 24.52 -29.69
CA LYS A 149 -6.29 25.37 -30.88
C LYS A 149 -5.44 24.68 -31.95
N TRP A 150 -4.40 23.95 -31.55
CA TRP A 150 -3.59 23.12 -32.45
C TRP A 150 -4.41 21.98 -33.07
N LEU A 151 -5.23 21.29 -32.27
CA LEU A 151 -6.14 20.24 -32.74
C LEU A 151 -7.18 20.77 -33.74
N MET A 152 -7.73 21.97 -33.51
CA MET A 152 -8.67 22.64 -34.42
C MET A 152 -8.07 23.04 -35.77
N GLY A 153 -6.74 23.10 -35.89
CA GLY A 153 -6.02 23.40 -37.12
C GLY A 153 -5.80 22.16 -37.98
N ALA A 154 -4.53 21.87 -38.28
CA ALA A 154 -4.09 20.70 -39.03
C ALA A 154 -3.04 19.93 -38.20
N PRO A 155 -3.45 19.22 -37.13
CA PRO A 155 -2.53 18.53 -36.23
C PRO A 155 -1.75 17.46 -37.01
N ALA A 156 -0.41 17.47 -36.87
CA ALA A 156 0.50 16.56 -37.56
C ALA A 156 0.31 16.49 -39.10
N GLY A 157 -0.22 17.55 -39.73
CA GLY A 157 -0.52 17.59 -41.16
C GLY A 157 -1.76 16.79 -41.58
N LEU A 158 -2.52 16.25 -40.63
CA LEU A 158 -3.76 15.51 -40.90
C LEU A 158 -4.87 16.48 -41.30
N LYS A 159 -5.50 16.22 -42.45
CA LYS A 159 -6.66 16.98 -42.92
C LYS A 159 -7.92 16.45 -42.24
N LEU A 160 -8.22 16.99 -41.07
CA LEU A 160 -9.43 16.68 -40.31
C LEU A 160 -10.68 17.31 -40.95
N ASN A 161 -11.86 16.77 -40.64
CA ASN A 161 -13.12 17.38 -41.04
C ASN A 161 -13.29 18.74 -40.34
N ASN A 162 -13.20 19.84 -41.09
CA ASN A 162 -13.13 21.21 -40.54
C ASN A 162 -14.36 21.60 -39.70
N ALA A 163 -15.57 21.30 -40.18
CA ALA A 163 -16.80 21.68 -39.49
C ALA A 163 -16.92 20.96 -38.14
N PHE A 164 -16.70 19.65 -38.16
CA PHE A 164 -16.76 18.83 -36.96
C PHE A 164 -15.60 19.09 -36.00
N ASN A 165 -14.39 19.32 -36.50
CA ASN A 165 -13.23 19.68 -35.70
C ASN A 165 -13.45 21.01 -34.95
N LYS A 166 -14.00 22.03 -35.65
CA LYS A 166 -14.37 23.30 -35.01
C LYS A 166 -15.47 23.14 -33.96
N MET A 167 -16.46 22.29 -34.21
CA MET A 167 -17.52 22.00 -33.24
C MET A 167 -16.95 21.36 -31.97
N LEU A 168 -16.15 20.29 -32.11
CA LEU A 168 -15.50 19.61 -30.99
C LEU A 168 -14.55 20.53 -30.22
N GLY A 169 -13.70 21.27 -30.95
CA GLY A 169 -12.77 22.21 -30.35
C GLY A 169 -13.48 23.27 -29.50
N LYS A 170 -14.56 23.88 -30.01
CA LYS A 170 -15.39 24.82 -29.22
C LYS A 170 -16.01 24.15 -27.99
N TYR A 171 -16.56 22.95 -28.15
CA TYR A 171 -17.20 22.22 -27.05
C TYR A 171 -16.21 21.86 -25.93
N PHE A 172 -15.00 21.41 -26.27
CA PHE A 172 -13.97 21.10 -25.28
C PHE A 172 -13.31 22.35 -24.70
N SER A 173 -13.12 23.42 -25.49
CA SER A 173 -12.65 24.71 -24.96
C SER A 173 -13.60 25.25 -23.90
N TYR A 174 -14.91 25.10 -24.08
CA TYR A 174 -15.89 25.50 -23.05
C TYR A 174 -15.69 24.79 -21.71
N HIS A 175 -15.26 23.51 -21.70
CA HIS A 175 -14.94 22.81 -20.46
C HIS A 175 -13.69 23.37 -19.78
N VAL A 176 -12.70 23.80 -20.58
CA VAL A 176 -11.50 24.46 -20.08
C VAL A 176 -11.83 25.86 -19.56
N GLU A 177 -12.75 26.59 -20.19
CA GLU A 177 -13.27 27.89 -19.73
C GLU A 177 -13.99 27.75 -18.39
N LEU A 178 -14.86 26.75 -18.25
CA LEU A 178 -15.53 26.47 -16.97
C LEU A 178 -14.52 26.14 -15.87
N TRP A 179 -13.49 25.36 -16.21
CA TRP A 179 -12.40 25.07 -15.29
C TRP A 179 -11.61 26.33 -14.90
N TRP A 180 -11.35 27.23 -15.84
CA TRP A 180 -10.71 28.51 -15.56
C TRP A 180 -11.52 29.35 -14.56
N LEU A 181 -12.84 29.45 -14.76
CA LEU A 181 -13.73 30.14 -13.81
C LEU A 181 -13.70 29.49 -12.41
N PHE A 182 -13.65 28.15 -12.35
CA PHE A 182 -13.48 27.45 -11.09
C PHE A 182 -12.14 27.78 -10.40
N LEU A 183 -11.05 27.88 -11.17
CA LEU A 183 -9.74 28.26 -10.65
C LEU A 183 -9.71 29.69 -10.15
N ASP A 184 -10.38 30.62 -10.84
CA ASP A 184 -10.46 32.03 -10.42
C ASP A 184 -11.11 32.15 -9.04
N VAL A 185 -12.26 31.51 -8.85
CA VAL A 185 -12.95 31.44 -7.55
C VAL A 185 -12.10 30.71 -6.49
N SER A 186 -11.39 29.65 -6.87
CA SER A 186 -10.53 28.89 -5.96
C SER A 186 -9.28 29.68 -5.56
N SER A 187 -8.78 30.57 -6.42
CA SER A 187 -7.59 31.38 -6.19
C SER A 187 -7.80 32.35 -5.02
N GLU A 188 -9.00 32.93 -4.89
CA GLU A 188 -9.38 33.78 -3.75
C GLU A 188 -9.37 33.03 -2.41
N ARG A 189 -9.53 31.71 -2.45
CA ARG A 189 -9.56 30.83 -1.27
C ARG A 189 -8.28 30.02 -1.09
N LEU A 190 -7.25 30.27 -1.90
CA LEU A 190 -6.03 29.48 -1.93
C LEU A 190 -5.29 29.51 -0.59
N ASP A 191 -5.23 30.66 0.07
CA ASP A 191 -4.61 30.79 1.40
C ASP A 191 -5.28 29.89 2.45
N LEU A 192 -6.62 29.78 2.42
CA LEU A 192 -7.36 28.88 3.32
C LEU A 192 -7.08 27.41 3.01
N ILE A 193 -7.01 27.04 1.74
CA ILE A 193 -6.70 25.67 1.30
C ILE A 193 -5.29 25.28 1.74
N LEU A 194 -4.31 26.17 1.55
CA LEU A 194 -2.93 25.95 1.99
C LEU A 194 -2.84 25.83 3.52
N HIS A 195 -3.62 26.61 4.26
CA HIS A 195 -3.66 26.53 5.72
C HIS A 195 -4.24 25.19 6.21
N ILE A 196 -5.32 24.71 5.59
CA ILE A 196 -5.88 23.38 5.86
C ILE A 196 -4.86 22.29 5.50
N TYR A 197 -4.22 22.38 4.34
CA TYR A 197 -3.16 21.46 3.93
C TYR A 197 -2.01 21.44 4.92
N GLN A 198 -1.60 22.59 5.45
CA GLN A 198 -0.51 22.67 6.42
C GLN A 198 -0.89 21.96 7.73
N TYR A 199 -2.08 22.19 8.29
CA TYR A 199 -2.51 21.51 9.51
C TYR A 199 -2.61 20.00 9.36
N LEU A 200 -3.18 19.57 8.24
CA LEU A 200 -3.30 18.17 7.91
C LEU A 200 -1.94 17.52 7.61
N GLY A 201 -1.00 18.28 7.05
CA GLY A 201 0.33 17.81 6.72
C GLY A 201 1.17 17.40 7.92
N TYR A 202 0.86 17.89 9.13
CA TYR A 202 1.54 17.48 10.36
C TYR A 202 1.30 16.01 10.75
N PHE A 203 0.30 15.35 10.17
CA PHE A 203 0.06 13.92 10.41
C PHE A 203 1.08 12.99 9.72
N GLY A 204 1.92 13.51 8.82
CA GLY A 204 3.02 12.76 8.21
C GLY A 204 3.13 12.91 6.70
N LEU A 205 4.23 12.43 6.13
CA LEU A 205 4.51 12.50 4.70
C LEU A 205 3.48 11.70 3.90
N THR A 206 3.08 10.52 4.40
CA THR A 206 2.05 9.71 3.73
C THR A 206 0.70 10.45 3.65
N PHE A 207 0.34 11.24 4.67
CA PHE A 207 -0.87 12.06 4.67
C PHE A 207 -0.78 13.19 3.65
N GLN A 208 0.37 13.87 3.58
CA GLN A 208 0.64 14.90 2.57
C GLN A 208 0.53 14.33 1.15
N ALA A 209 1.15 13.18 0.89
CA ALA A 209 1.09 12.50 -0.41
C ALA A 209 -0.34 12.09 -0.80
N ALA A 210 -1.16 11.67 0.17
CA ALA A 210 -2.57 11.36 -0.06
C ALA A 210 -3.37 12.60 -0.47
N ILE A 211 -3.21 13.73 0.24
CA ILE A 211 -3.87 14.99 -0.14
C ILE A 211 -3.43 15.45 -1.52
N ILE A 212 -2.13 15.36 -1.85
CA ILE A 212 -1.63 15.71 -3.20
C ILE A 212 -2.29 14.82 -4.27
N SER A 213 -2.48 13.53 -4.00
CA SER A 213 -3.19 12.62 -4.90
C SER A 213 -4.65 13.05 -5.12
N ASP A 214 -5.34 13.46 -4.05
CA ASP A 214 -6.72 13.96 -4.13
C ASP A 214 -6.81 15.30 -4.87
N MET A 215 -5.87 16.21 -4.62
CA MET A 215 -5.78 17.47 -5.36
C MET A 215 -5.53 17.21 -6.85
N LEU A 216 -4.69 16.24 -7.19
CA LEU A 216 -4.46 15.84 -8.58
C LEU A 216 -5.75 15.33 -9.25
N CYS A 217 -6.61 14.59 -8.53
CA CYS A 217 -7.94 14.20 -9.04
C CYS A 217 -8.78 15.44 -9.40
N VAL A 218 -8.85 16.41 -8.48
CA VAL A 218 -9.64 17.63 -8.67
C VAL A 218 -9.07 18.46 -9.83
N THR A 219 -7.75 18.71 -9.83
CA THR A 219 -7.09 19.49 -10.87
C THR A 219 -7.28 18.90 -12.26
N THR A 220 -7.30 17.57 -12.39
CA THR A 220 -7.39 16.88 -13.67
C THR A 220 -8.83 16.52 -14.08
N PHE A 221 -9.82 16.85 -13.25
CA PHE A 221 -11.23 16.52 -13.48
C PHE A 221 -11.76 17.01 -14.82
N HIS A 222 -11.48 18.25 -15.20
CA HIS A 222 -11.93 18.82 -16.49
C HIS A 222 -11.38 18.02 -17.68
N SER A 223 -10.11 17.60 -17.62
CA SER A 223 -9.49 16.77 -18.66
C SER A 223 -10.10 15.36 -18.71
N TYR A 224 -10.46 14.80 -17.53
CA TYR A 224 -11.17 13.54 -17.43
C TYR A 224 -12.57 13.60 -18.06
N CYS A 225 -13.32 14.69 -17.84
CA CYS A 225 -14.61 14.90 -18.51
C CYS A 225 -14.45 14.90 -20.04
N ILE A 226 -13.48 15.66 -20.56
CA ILE A 226 -13.21 15.71 -22.01
C ILE A 226 -12.84 14.31 -22.54
N TYR A 227 -11.98 13.58 -21.84
CA TYR A 227 -11.64 12.20 -22.16
C TYR A 227 -12.88 11.29 -22.22
N VAL A 228 -13.77 11.37 -21.22
CA VAL A 228 -15.00 10.57 -21.17
C VAL A 228 -15.88 10.84 -22.39
N TYR A 229 -16.05 12.11 -22.79
CA TYR A 229 -16.81 12.46 -23.98
C TYR A 229 -16.15 11.95 -25.25
N ALA A 230 -14.83 12.13 -25.39
CA ALA A 230 -14.08 11.66 -26.55
C ALA A 230 -14.13 10.13 -26.68
N ALA A 231 -13.97 9.39 -25.58
CA ALA A 231 -14.05 7.94 -25.54
C ALA A 231 -15.44 7.43 -25.96
N ARG A 232 -16.51 8.04 -25.43
CA ARG A 232 -17.89 7.69 -25.81
C ARG A 232 -18.15 7.95 -27.29
N LEU A 233 -17.72 9.11 -27.79
CA LEU A 233 -17.89 9.48 -29.19
C LEU A 233 -17.12 8.54 -30.13
N PHE A 234 -15.88 8.18 -29.78
CA PHE A 234 -15.10 7.19 -30.50
C PHE A 234 -15.77 5.81 -30.50
N ASN A 235 -16.27 5.35 -29.35
CA ASN A 235 -16.97 4.08 -29.24
C ASN A 235 -18.25 4.03 -30.08
N ILE A 236 -19.04 5.12 -30.09
CA ILE A 236 -20.23 5.26 -30.94
C ILE A 236 -19.84 5.16 -32.42
N GLN A 237 -18.77 5.82 -32.85
CA GLN A 237 -18.33 5.76 -34.24
C GLN A 237 -17.83 4.38 -34.66
N ILE A 238 -17.02 3.71 -33.84
CA ILE A 238 -16.55 2.34 -34.12
C ILE A 238 -17.73 1.35 -34.14
N SER A 239 -18.66 1.47 -33.18
CA SER A 239 -19.86 0.64 -33.15
C SER A 239 -20.76 0.89 -34.36
N GLY A 240 -20.92 2.15 -34.77
CA GLY A 240 -21.68 2.55 -35.96
C GLY A 240 -21.05 2.03 -37.25
N LEU A 241 -19.72 2.19 -37.43
CA LEU A 241 -18.98 1.63 -38.56
C LEU A 241 -19.11 0.11 -38.61
N THR A 242 -19.00 -0.56 -37.47
CA THR A 242 -19.16 -2.02 -37.37
C THR A 242 -20.58 -2.45 -37.75
N ALA A 243 -21.61 -1.71 -37.33
CA ALA A 243 -22.99 -1.98 -37.71
C ALA A 243 -23.22 -1.80 -39.21
N MET A 244 -22.68 -0.74 -39.82
CA MET A 244 -22.76 -0.50 -41.27
C MET A 244 -22.00 -1.58 -42.07
N LEU A 245 -20.83 -2.04 -41.60
CA LEU A 245 -20.12 -3.15 -42.23
C LEU A 245 -20.94 -4.45 -42.21
N ARG A 246 -21.67 -4.72 -41.13
CA ARG A 246 -22.60 -5.86 -41.06
C ARG A 246 -23.75 -5.70 -42.05
N LEU A 247 -24.29 -4.49 -42.19
CA LEU A 247 -25.35 -4.19 -43.16
C LEU A 247 -24.90 -4.55 -44.59
N PHE A 248 -23.67 -4.19 -44.98
CA PHE A 248 -23.12 -4.52 -46.31
C PHE A 248 -22.95 -6.02 -46.56
N VAL A 249 -22.80 -6.82 -45.50
CA VAL A 249 -22.69 -8.29 -45.57
C VAL A 249 -24.08 -8.97 -45.48
N GLY A 250 -25.17 -8.21 -45.27
CA GLY A 250 -26.50 -8.79 -45.06
C GLY A 250 -26.67 -9.39 -43.66
N ARG A 251 -26.03 -8.79 -42.65
CA ARG A 251 -26.06 -9.26 -41.25
C ARG A 251 -26.56 -8.18 -40.31
N LYS A 252 -27.31 -8.57 -39.28
CA LYS A 252 -27.87 -7.68 -38.24
C LYS A 252 -27.58 -8.23 -36.85
N TYR A 253 -27.20 -7.38 -35.90
CA TYR A 253 -27.13 -7.79 -34.49
C TYR A 253 -28.51 -7.83 -33.86
N ASN A 254 -28.84 -8.95 -33.22
CA ASN A 254 -30.07 -9.13 -32.48
C ASN A 254 -29.78 -9.10 -30.97
N PRO A 255 -30.09 -7.99 -30.26
CA PRO A 255 -29.81 -7.87 -28.84
C PRO A 255 -30.67 -8.83 -27.99
N LEU A 256 -31.83 -9.29 -28.48
CA LEU A 256 -32.68 -10.24 -27.74
C LEU A 256 -32.08 -11.64 -27.69
N ARG A 257 -31.33 -12.03 -28.74
CA ARG A 257 -30.69 -13.35 -28.85
C ARG A 257 -29.18 -13.30 -28.65
N ASN A 258 -28.59 -12.11 -28.45
CA ASN A 258 -27.14 -11.87 -28.46
C ASN A 258 -26.41 -12.54 -29.63
N CYS A 259 -27.05 -12.58 -30.81
CA CYS A 259 -26.53 -13.26 -32.01
C CYS A 259 -26.52 -12.31 -33.22
N ILE A 260 -25.75 -12.67 -34.25
CA ILE A 260 -25.75 -12.01 -35.55
C ILE A 260 -26.61 -12.82 -36.50
N ASP A 261 -27.75 -12.26 -36.89
CA ASP A 261 -28.72 -12.89 -37.79
C ASP A 261 -28.47 -12.41 -39.24
N SER A 262 -28.76 -13.27 -40.22
CA SER A 262 -28.84 -12.86 -41.63
C SER A 262 -30.09 -12.02 -41.87
N CYS A 263 -29.97 -10.95 -42.66
CA CYS A 263 -31.06 -10.06 -42.99
C CYS A 263 -30.92 -9.61 -44.45
N GLU A 264 -31.99 -9.73 -45.22
CA GLU A 264 -32.04 -9.24 -46.60
C GLU A 264 -32.32 -7.73 -46.58
N TYR A 265 -31.45 -6.96 -47.24
CA TYR A 265 -31.58 -5.51 -47.36
C TYR A 265 -31.91 -5.14 -48.80
N THR A 266 -32.80 -4.16 -48.96
CA THR A 266 -33.12 -3.56 -50.25
C THR A 266 -31.97 -2.66 -50.73
N ASN A 267 -31.92 -2.40 -52.04
CA ASN A 267 -30.92 -1.50 -52.63
C ASN A 267 -30.99 -0.08 -52.03
N GLN A 268 -32.17 0.38 -51.63
CA GLN A 268 -32.36 1.70 -51.00
C GLN A 268 -31.72 1.75 -49.61
N GLU A 269 -31.91 0.70 -48.80
CA GLU A 269 -31.29 0.61 -47.47
C GLU A 269 -29.76 0.51 -47.56
N LEU A 270 -29.25 -0.24 -48.54
CA LEU A 270 -27.81 -0.34 -48.79
C LEU A 270 -27.20 1.00 -49.20
N PHE A 271 -27.91 1.79 -50.01
CA PHE A 271 -27.50 3.13 -50.40
C PHE A 271 -27.42 4.07 -49.19
N VAL A 272 -28.44 4.10 -48.34
CA VAL A 272 -28.43 4.90 -47.09
C VAL A 272 -27.29 4.46 -46.17
N GLY A 273 -27.07 3.16 -46.02
CA GLY A 273 -25.95 2.60 -45.26
C GLY A 273 -24.59 3.05 -45.79
N THR A 274 -24.44 3.14 -47.12
CA THR A 274 -23.21 3.62 -47.78
C THR A 274 -22.95 5.09 -47.47
N VAL A 275 -23.97 5.94 -47.55
CA VAL A 275 -23.86 7.37 -47.19
C VAL A 275 -23.53 7.53 -45.70
N ALA A 276 -24.20 6.81 -44.81
CA ALA A 276 -23.92 6.86 -43.37
C ALA A 276 -22.50 6.35 -43.04
N PHE A 277 -22.07 5.25 -43.66
CA PHE A 277 -20.74 4.68 -43.49
C PHE A 277 -19.66 5.67 -43.92
N THR A 278 -19.79 6.25 -45.10
CA THR A 278 -18.82 7.25 -45.60
C THR A 278 -18.74 8.47 -44.69
N ILE A 279 -19.87 8.99 -44.19
CA ILE A 279 -19.87 10.10 -43.21
C ILE A 279 -19.12 9.71 -41.93
N LEU A 280 -19.45 8.56 -41.32
CA LEU A 280 -18.79 8.09 -40.10
C LEU A 280 -17.29 7.88 -40.31
N LEU A 281 -16.90 7.26 -41.42
CA LEU A 281 -15.51 7.01 -41.78
C LEU A 281 -14.71 8.31 -41.95
N LEU A 282 -15.30 9.33 -42.59
CA LEU A 282 -14.66 10.63 -42.80
C LEU A 282 -14.58 11.47 -41.52
N LEU A 283 -15.45 11.24 -40.53
CA LEU A 283 -15.40 11.89 -39.22
C LEU A 283 -14.48 11.19 -38.21
N LEU A 284 -14.17 9.91 -38.44
CA LEU A 284 -13.36 9.09 -37.53
C LEU A 284 -11.96 9.64 -37.25
N PRO A 285 -11.19 10.14 -38.23
CA PRO A 285 -9.86 10.69 -37.94
C PRO A 285 -9.89 11.85 -36.94
N THR A 286 -10.94 12.68 -37.01
CA THR A 286 -11.11 13.80 -36.08
C THR A 286 -11.36 13.28 -34.67
N THR A 287 -12.32 12.39 -34.45
CA THR A 287 -12.61 11.86 -33.10
C THR A 287 -11.44 11.08 -32.52
N LEU A 288 -10.76 10.28 -33.35
CA LEU A 288 -9.62 9.48 -32.96
C LEU A 288 -8.49 10.37 -32.43
N MET A 289 -8.23 11.51 -33.07
CA MET A 289 -7.16 12.40 -32.63
C MET A 289 -7.47 13.02 -31.24
N TYR A 290 -8.69 13.53 -31.02
CA TYR A 290 -9.08 14.01 -29.69
C TYR A 290 -9.04 12.87 -28.66
N TYR A 291 -9.55 11.69 -29.02
CA TYR A 291 -9.55 10.53 -28.14
C TYR A 291 -8.13 10.15 -27.69
N ILE A 292 -7.17 10.03 -28.61
CA ILE A 292 -5.79 9.67 -28.29
C ILE A 292 -5.16 10.71 -27.36
N VAL A 293 -5.28 12.00 -27.67
CA VAL A 293 -4.69 13.08 -26.87
C VAL A 293 -5.21 13.06 -25.44
N PHE A 294 -6.54 13.01 -25.24
CA PHE A 294 -7.12 13.02 -23.90
C PHE A 294 -6.98 11.69 -23.15
N THR A 295 -6.83 10.58 -23.88
CA THR A 295 -6.43 9.29 -23.28
C THR A 295 -5.00 9.36 -22.73
N MET A 296 -4.07 10.01 -23.43
CA MET A 296 -2.70 10.21 -22.92
C MET A 296 -2.70 11.01 -21.61
N PHE A 297 -3.51 12.07 -21.51
CA PHE A 297 -3.70 12.78 -20.24
C PHE A 297 -4.23 11.85 -19.14
N ARG A 298 -5.26 11.04 -19.44
CA ARG A 298 -5.82 10.10 -18.46
C ARG A 298 -4.79 9.07 -17.97
N VAL A 299 -3.99 8.51 -18.88
CA VAL A 299 -2.94 7.55 -18.50
C VAL A 299 -1.86 8.22 -17.65
N LEU A 300 -1.45 9.44 -17.99
CA LEU A 300 -0.46 10.19 -17.22
C LEU A 300 -0.95 10.50 -15.79
N THR A 301 -2.23 10.86 -15.62
CA THR A 301 -2.79 11.17 -14.30
C THR A 301 -2.92 9.92 -13.43
N ILE A 302 -3.37 8.80 -14.00
CA ILE A 302 -3.39 7.50 -13.30
C ILE A 302 -1.97 7.08 -12.91
N LEU A 303 -0.98 7.25 -13.80
CA LEU A 303 0.41 6.91 -13.50
C LEU A 303 0.95 7.74 -12.32
N ALA A 304 0.70 9.05 -12.31
CA ALA A 304 1.11 9.92 -11.20
C ALA A 304 0.46 9.50 -9.86
N GLN A 305 -0.84 9.19 -9.86
CA GLN A 305 -1.54 8.68 -8.68
C GLN A 305 -0.97 7.33 -8.21
N TYR A 306 -0.67 6.44 -9.15
CA TYR A 306 -0.05 5.15 -8.84
C TYR A 306 1.34 5.32 -8.19
N VAL A 307 2.16 6.25 -8.70
CA VAL A 307 3.47 6.56 -8.10
C VAL A 307 3.32 7.07 -6.67
N LEU A 308 2.36 7.97 -6.41
CA LEU A 308 2.07 8.46 -5.06
C LEU A 308 1.59 7.33 -4.14
N ALA A 309 0.68 6.47 -4.59
CA ALA A 309 0.21 5.32 -3.82
C ALA A 309 1.34 4.33 -3.50
N ARG A 310 2.26 4.10 -4.45
CA ARG A 310 3.45 3.28 -4.24
C ARG A 310 4.42 3.91 -3.25
N LEU A 311 4.59 5.23 -3.29
CA LEU A 311 5.39 5.96 -2.31
C LEU A 311 4.80 5.82 -0.91
N ILE A 312 3.49 6.00 -0.75
CA ILE A 312 2.80 5.83 0.54
C ILE A 312 3.03 4.41 1.07
N HIS A 313 2.75 3.39 0.25
CA HIS A 313 2.97 1.99 0.65
C HIS A 313 4.43 1.69 0.98
N PHE A 314 5.38 2.26 0.23
CA PHE A 314 6.80 2.10 0.51
C PHE A 314 7.15 2.63 1.90
N VAL A 315 6.78 3.87 2.23
CA VAL A 315 7.07 4.47 3.54
C VAL A 315 6.48 3.65 4.68
N GLN A 316 5.23 3.18 4.55
CA GLN A 316 4.54 2.41 5.59
C GLN A 316 5.03 0.96 5.76
N THR A 317 5.73 0.41 4.76
CA THR A 317 6.24 -0.98 4.79
C THR A 317 7.71 -1.10 5.18
N LEU A 318 8.42 0.02 5.34
CA LEU A 318 9.83 -0.01 5.71
C LEU A 318 10.05 -0.71 7.06
N PRO A 319 10.88 -1.76 7.12
CA PRO A 319 11.15 -2.51 8.35
C PRO A 319 12.18 -1.82 9.25
N LEU A 320 11.99 -0.52 9.53
CA LEU A 320 12.97 0.33 10.22
C LEU A 320 13.28 -0.17 11.63
N TYR A 321 12.29 -0.72 12.34
CA TYR A 321 12.50 -1.21 13.71
C TYR A 321 13.32 -2.49 13.72
N VAL A 322 13.05 -3.39 12.76
CA VAL A 322 13.83 -4.63 12.59
C VAL A 322 15.26 -4.30 12.19
N ILE A 323 15.46 -3.32 11.30
CA ILE A 323 16.79 -2.85 10.90
C ILE A 323 17.53 -2.26 12.11
N MET A 324 16.88 -1.42 12.92
CA MET A 324 17.47 -0.84 14.12
C MET A 324 17.88 -1.92 15.14
N LEU A 325 16.99 -2.88 15.40
CA LEU A 325 17.27 -4.01 16.29
C LEU A 325 18.41 -4.88 15.76
N TRP A 326 18.52 -5.02 14.43
CA TRP A 326 19.57 -5.82 13.79
C TRP A 326 20.93 -5.13 13.89
N ILE A 327 20.99 -3.81 13.66
CA ILE A 327 22.19 -2.99 13.83
C ILE A 327 22.67 -3.02 15.29
N THR A 328 21.75 -2.86 16.24
CA THR A 328 22.06 -2.87 17.69
C THR A 328 22.32 -4.28 18.22
N ARG A 329 22.25 -5.32 17.37
CA ARG A 329 22.39 -6.74 17.73
C ARG A 329 21.53 -7.14 18.93
N SER A 330 20.28 -6.65 18.96
CA SER A 330 19.36 -6.90 20.07
C SER A 330 19.04 -8.40 20.20
N PRO A 331 19.00 -8.94 21.44
CA PRO A 331 18.59 -10.33 21.69
C PRO A 331 17.17 -10.63 21.21
N LYS A 332 16.33 -9.61 20.98
CA LYS A 332 14.96 -9.75 20.46
C LYS A 332 14.88 -10.33 19.05
N LEU A 333 15.96 -10.26 18.28
CA LEU A 333 16.05 -10.84 16.92
C LEU A 333 16.80 -12.17 16.87
N ALA A 334 17.19 -12.70 18.03
CA ALA A 334 17.83 -13.99 18.12
C ALA A 334 16.85 -15.07 17.65
N GLY A 335 17.28 -15.85 16.67
CA GLY A 335 16.44 -16.87 16.05
C GLY A 335 16.90 -18.29 16.33
N GLU A 336 18.18 -18.50 16.59
CA GLU A 336 18.76 -19.81 16.93
C GLU A 336 19.46 -19.70 18.27
N ILE A 337 19.19 -20.67 19.14
CA ILE A 337 19.70 -20.74 20.51
C ILE A 337 20.63 -21.95 20.57
N TYR A 338 21.90 -21.73 20.87
CA TYR A 338 22.85 -22.80 21.18
C TYR A 338 23.00 -22.90 22.68
N ILE A 339 22.77 -24.08 23.23
CA ILE A 339 22.86 -24.36 24.67
C ILE A 339 24.08 -25.26 24.88
N GLU A 340 25.02 -24.81 25.69
CA GLU A 340 26.18 -25.57 26.15
C GLU A 340 25.98 -25.90 27.63
N GLU A 341 26.04 -27.19 27.99
CA GLU A 341 26.06 -27.63 29.38
C GLU A 341 27.45 -27.41 29.96
N GLN A 342 27.52 -26.81 31.16
CA GLN A 342 28.77 -26.59 31.87
C GLN A 342 28.81 -27.50 33.10
N GLU A 343 29.79 -28.41 33.16
CA GLU A 343 30.00 -29.27 34.33
C GLU A 343 30.24 -28.43 35.58
N SER A 344 29.33 -28.55 36.55
CA SER A 344 29.38 -27.96 37.89
C SER A 344 29.63 -29.07 38.92
N ILE A 345 30.34 -28.74 39.99
CA ILE A 345 30.77 -29.67 41.05
C ILE A 345 29.64 -29.92 42.08
N GLU A 346 28.56 -29.12 42.04
CA GLU A 346 27.39 -29.21 42.93
C GLU A 346 26.15 -29.73 42.19
N SER A 347 25.12 -30.19 42.92
CA SER A 347 23.86 -30.77 42.43
C SER A 347 22.93 -29.79 41.68
N HIS A 348 23.49 -28.84 40.94
CA HIS A 348 22.79 -27.79 40.21
C HIS A 348 23.27 -27.77 38.77
N LEU A 349 22.34 -27.94 37.83
CA LEU A 349 22.62 -27.89 36.40
C LEU A 349 22.90 -26.44 35.97
N MET A 350 24.05 -26.22 35.33
CA MET A 350 24.43 -24.92 34.78
C MET A 350 24.39 -24.94 33.25
N LEU A 351 23.40 -24.24 32.67
CA LEU A 351 23.25 -24.11 31.22
C LEU A 351 23.76 -22.75 30.73
N LYS A 352 24.65 -22.77 29.73
CA LYS A 352 25.14 -21.57 29.04
C LYS A 352 24.43 -21.42 27.70
N ILE A 353 23.65 -20.36 27.57
CA ILE A 353 22.85 -20.09 26.38
C ILE A 353 23.54 -19.04 25.51
N LYS A 354 23.78 -19.35 24.23
CA LYS A 354 24.29 -18.46 23.18
C LYS A 354 23.18 -18.18 22.15
N LEU A 355 22.99 -16.91 21.80
CA LEU A 355 21.97 -16.43 20.87
C LEU A 355 22.59 -16.01 19.53
N PHE A 356 22.05 -16.50 18.41
CA PHE A 356 22.46 -16.12 17.06
C PHE A 356 21.39 -15.31 16.33
N ASN A 357 21.81 -14.22 15.68
CA ASN A 357 20.94 -13.35 14.90
C ASN A 357 20.68 -13.93 13.50
N LYS A 358 19.42 -13.93 13.07
CA LYS A 358 19.04 -14.32 11.70
C LYS A 358 19.46 -13.26 10.67
N PRO A 359 19.67 -13.65 9.39
CA PRO A 359 20.01 -12.70 8.33
C PRO A 359 18.85 -11.75 8.03
N LEU A 360 19.16 -10.48 7.75
CA LEU A 360 18.21 -9.38 7.59
C LEU A 360 17.11 -9.69 6.55
N LYS A 361 17.47 -10.27 5.40
CA LYS A 361 16.51 -10.63 4.33
C LYS A 361 15.39 -11.57 4.82
N LYS A 362 15.71 -12.53 5.68
CA LYS A 362 14.70 -13.42 6.28
C LYS A 362 13.81 -12.63 7.24
N LEU A 363 14.41 -11.79 8.10
CA LEU A 363 13.67 -10.97 9.07
C LEU A 363 12.70 -9.99 8.41
N MET A 364 13.11 -9.34 7.31
CA MET A 364 12.24 -8.43 6.55
C MET A 364 10.99 -9.11 5.99
N ASN A 365 11.08 -10.39 5.59
CA ASN A 365 9.93 -11.14 5.12
C ASN A 365 9.01 -11.61 6.27
N TYR A 366 9.58 -11.97 7.42
CA TYR A 366 8.79 -12.41 8.58
C TYR A 366 8.02 -11.27 9.26
N PHE A 367 8.57 -10.06 9.24
CA PHE A 367 8.03 -8.91 9.97
C PHE A 367 7.49 -7.81 9.06
N LYS A 368 6.96 -8.16 7.88
CA LYS A 368 6.21 -7.20 7.05
C LYS A 368 5.04 -6.62 7.84
N THR A 369 4.84 -5.32 7.70
CA THR A 369 3.71 -4.61 8.30
C THR A 369 2.41 -5.04 7.63
N PRO A 370 1.27 -5.03 8.35
CA PRO A 370 -0.04 -5.41 7.82
C PRO A 370 -0.65 -4.25 7.02
N VAL A 371 0.08 -3.72 6.04
CA VAL A 371 -0.39 -2.64 5.17
C VAL A 371 -0.94 -3.28 3.90
N GLU A 372 -2.14 -2.85 3.49
CA GLU A 372 -2.74 -3.29 2.23
C GLU A 372 -1.80 -2.94 1.07
N ILE A 373 -1.59 -3.92 0.19
CA ILE A 373 -0.81 -3.72 -1.02
C ILE A 373 -1.70 -2.91 -1.97
N PRO A 374 -1.22 -1.76 -2.49
CA PRO A 374 -1.96 -1.04 -3.51
C PRO A 374 -2.31 -2.00 -4.64
N LYS A 375 -3.56 -1.98 -5.11
CA LYS A 375 -3.96 -2.81 -6.25
C LYS A 375 -3.00 -2.52 -7.40
N ASP A 376 -2.39 -3.56 -7.94
CA ASP A 376 -1.54 -3.42 -9.10
C ASP A 376 -2.36 -2.94 -10.29
N VAL A 377 -1.78 -2.02 -11.06
CA VAL A 377 -2.42 -1.51 -12.27
C VAL A 377 -2.46 -2.63 -13.30
N GLU A 378 -3.65 -3.06 -13.68
CA GLU A 378 -3.86 -4.06 -14.73
C GLU A 378 -3.62 -3.42 -16.10
N TRP A 379 -2.35 -3.26 -16.47
CA TRP A 379 -1.93 -2.62 -17.73
C TRP A 379 -2.57 -3.23 -18.97
N THR A 380 -2.83 -4.54 -18.97
CA THR A 380 -3.52 -5.25 -20.06
C THR A 380 -4.96 -4.79 -20.23
N ASN A 381 -5.64 -4.48 -19.12
CA ASN A 381 -7.02 -4.01 -19.12
C ASN A 381 -7.08 -2.53 -19.57
N ILE A 382 -6.10 -1.72 -19.16
CA ILE A 382 -5.95 -0.36 -19.66
C ILE A 382 -5.70 -0.38 -21.17
N ILE A 383 -4.70 -1.12 -21.64
CA ILE A 383 -4.36 -1.18 -23.07
C ILE A 383 -5.56 -1.68 -23.89
N SER A 384 -6.22 -2.75 -23.46
CA SER A 384 -7.40 -3.25 -24.17
C SER A 384 -8.56 -2.25 -24.15
N SER A 385 -8.77 -1.51 -23.06
CA SER A 385 -9.79 -0.46 -23.00
C SER A 385 -9.47 0.72 -23.93
N VAL A 386 -8.19 1.09 -24.09
CA VAL A 386 -7.72 2.09 -25.06
C VAL A 386 -8.06 1.67 -26.49
N PHE A 387 -7.79 0.43 -26.85
CA PHE A 387 -8.08 -0.05 -28.21
C PHE A 387 -9.58 -0.24 -28.48
N THR A 388 -10.35 -0.62 -27.46
CA THR A 388 -11.80 -0.87 -27.59
C THR A 388 -12.64 0.39 -27.40
N GLY A 389 -12.03 1.52 -27.02
CA GLY A 389 -12.75 2.74 -26.65
C GLY A 389 -13.60 2.57 -25.39
N LYS A 390 -13.34 1.54 -24.58
CA LYS A 390 -13.99 1.37 -23.28
C LYS A 390 -13.38 2.38 -22.29
N GLN A 391 -14.20 2.85 -21.36
CA GLN A 391 -13.75 3.82 -20.37
C GLN A 391 -12.75 3.17 -19.41
N ILE A 392 -11.53 3.71 -19.39
CA ILE A 392 -10.55 3.52 -18.31
C ILE A 392 -11.09 4.21 -17.05
N ILE A 393 -11.51 3.41 -16.07
CA ILE A 393 -11.97 3.87 -14.75
C ILE A 393 -10.77 4.05 -13.85
#